data_AF-A0A520LE57-F1
#
_entry.id   AF-A0A520LE57-F1
#
_cell.length_a   1.000
_cell.length_b   1.000
_cell.length_c   1.000
_cell.angle_alpha   90.00
_cell.angle_beta   90.00
_cell.angle_gamma   90.00
#
_symmetry.space_group_name_H-M   'P 1'
#
loop_
_entity.id
_entity.type
_entity.pdbx_description
1 polymer ?
#
loop_
_entity_poly.entity_id
_entity_poly.type
_entity_poly.pdbx_seq_one_letter_code
_entity_poly.pdbx_strand_id
1 'polypeptide(L)'
;MKESCPGNPFANDFSRRGFLHVGLLGGLGLSLPQFLSMEAKAQQKQYKTREGVAKSVIQIFLPGGMAHQESWDPKPYAPTEYRGPFGTINTSIKGIKFSQNLKHTAKIADKMTIIRSMAHGEAAHERGTHNMFTGYKPSPALQYPAMGSVVAHELGPHNNLPPYVCVPSVPNEFANSGYLSSAFGPFAIGSEPSRGDFKVRDLSMPGGVDDTRFNRRRSLLETVDHHFRTIEESDALDSMDAFYQHAYKLISSQEAREAFNLKAEPEAVQNRYGMNTPGQRMLLARRLVEAGTRFVSLTAGGWDHHDNIKNGIQQQMPSVDQAIAALISDLDERGLLDSTLVMVTSEFGRTPKINGTGGRDHWPRVFSVGLAGGGVQRGLVHGSSDALGGEPEEDMVGIEDLATTVYNQLGITGDKELMSPGDRPIEIVDGGRILDEILVKKA
;
A
#
# COMPACT_ATOMS: atom_id res chain seq x y z
N MET A 1 32.56 -22.54 47.67
CA MET A 1 31.25 -22.16 48.26
C MET A 1 30.66 -21.07 47.38
N LYS A 2 29.40 -21.24 46.99
CA LYS A 2 28.74 -20.59 45.85
C LYS A 2 28.65 -19.07 45.98
N GLU A 3 29.05 -18.40 44.91
CA GLU A 3 28.73 -17.00 44.60
C GLU A 3 27.22 -16.87 44.34
N SER A 4 26.60 -15.88 44.96
CA SER A 4 25.17 -15.55 44.81
C SER A 4 24.94 -14.64 43.59
N CYS A 5 23.98 -15.01 42.74
CA CYS A 5 23.53 -14.23 41.59
C CYS A 5 23.02 -12.82 41.97
N PRO A 6 23.35 -11.76 41.21
CA PRO A 6 22.75 -10.44 41.38
C PRO A 6 21.45 -10.39 40.57
N GLY A 7 20.32 -10.68 41.21
CA GLY A 7 19.04 -10.78 40.48
C GLY A 7 17.78 -10.65 41.31
N ASN A 8 17.84 -10.10 42.53
CA ASN A 8 16.63 -9.80 43.29
C ASN A 8 16.71 -8.40 43.91
N PRO A 9 16.07 -7.37 43.33
CA PRO A 9 16.03 -6.02 43.90
C PRO A 9 15.24 -5.95 45.22
N PHE A 10 14.60 -7.05 45.65
CA PHE A 10 13.84 -7.14 46.92
C PHE A 10 14.57 -7.89 48.03
N ALA A 11 15.83 -8.29 47.83
CA ALA A 11 16.57 -9.07 48.84
C ALA A 11 16.94 -8.26 50.10
N ASN A 12 16.98 -6.93 50.03
CA ASN A 12 17.39 -6.06 51.13
C ASN A 12 16.50 -4.81 51.24
N ASP A 13 15.23 -4.93 51.61
CA ASP A 13 14.53 -3.89 52.40
C ASP A 13 13.03 -4.21 52.63
N PHE A 14 12.73 -5.17 53.51
CA PHE A 14 11.43 -5.19 54.19
C PHE A 14 11.54 -4.44 55.52
N SER A 15 11.79 -3.14 55.46
CA SER A 15 11.72 -2.27 56.63
C SER A 15 10.25 -1.92 56.93
N ARG A 16 9.91 -1.75 58.22
CA ARG A 16 8.56 -1.30 58.66
C ARG A 16 8.10 0.01 57.96
N ARG A 17 9.06 0.82 57.48
CA ARG A 17 8.80 2.04 56.70
C ARG A 17 8.36 1.77 55.26
N GLY A 18 8.86 0.71 54.63
CA GLY A 18 8.41 0.27 53.30
C GLY A 18 6.98 -0.26 53.35
N PHE A 19 6.64 -1.05 54.37
CA PHE A 19 5.27 -1.54 54.59
C PHE A 19 4.27 -0.41 54.84
N LEU A 20 4.64 0.62 55.62
CA LEU A 20 3.79 1.80 55.82
C LEU A 20 3.68 2.69 54.57
N HIS A 21 4.72 2.79 53.73
CA HIS A 21 4.62 3.51 52.44
C HIS A 21 3.67 2.79 51.47
N VAL A 22 3.77 1.47 51.36
CA VAL A 22 2.85 0.67 50.52
C VAL A 22 1.42 0.70 51.09
N GLY A 23 1.27 0.66 52.42
CA GLY A 23 -0.03 0.79 53.09
C GLY A 23 -0.67 2.17 52.98
N LEU A 24 0.12 3.26 52.98
CA LEU A 24 -0.36 4.63 52.81
C LEU A 24 -0.78 4.91 51.35
N LEU A 25 -0.03 4.37 50.37
CA LEU A 25 -0.39 4.44 48.95
C LEU A 25 -1.64 3.61 48.64
N GLY A 26 -1.80 2.44 49.28
CA GLY A 26 -3.04 1.67 49.23
C GLY A 26 -4.24 2.39 49.86
N GLY A 27 -4.02 3.18 50.92
CA GLY A 27 -5.05 4.00 51.58
C GLY A 27 -5.55 5.19 50.75
N LEU A 28 -4.79 5.61 49.73
CA LEU A 28 -5.18 6.64 48.75
C LEU A 28 -5.84 6.03 47.48
N GLY A 29 -6.15 4.72 47.50
CA GLY A 29 -6.86 4.04 46.42
C GLY A 29 -5.99 3.63 45.23
N LEU A 30 -4.67 3.67 45.37
CA LEU A 30 -3.72 3.43 44.30
C LEU A 30 -2.97 2.12 44.58
N SER A 31 -3.54 1.02 44.06
CA SER A 31 -3.00 -0.33 44.25
C SER A 31 -1.71 -0.54 43.48
N LEU A 32 -0.84 -1.45 43.92
CA LEU A 32 0.38 -1.81 43.20
C LEU A 32 0.11 -2.22 41.72
N PRO A 33 -0.95 -2.99 41.39
CA PRO A 33 -1.33 -3.23 39.99
C PRO A 33 -1.69 -1.95 39.23
N GLN A 34 -2.36 -0.97 39.85
CA GLN A 34 -2.63 0.32 39.21
C GLN A 34 -1.35 1.14 39.01
N PHE A 35 -0.43 1.12 39.97
CA PHE A 35 0.87 1.78 39.82
C PHE A 35 1.67 1.18 38.66
N LEU A 36 1.81 -0.15 38.61
CA LEU A 36 2.49 -0.85 37.52
C LEU A 36 1.77 -0.66 36.18
N SER A 37 0.44 -0.63 36.16
CA SER A 37 -0.34 -0.32 34.96
C SER A 37 -0.14 1.12 34.48
N MET A 38 -0.04 2.09 35.40
CA MET A 38 0.25 3.48 35.07
C MET A 38 1.70 3.67 34.61
N GLU A 39 2.66 2.97 35.21
CA GLU A 39 4.05 2.95 34.79
C GLU A 39 4.18 2.33 33.39
N ALA A 40 3.50 1.22 33.12
CA ALA A 40 3.43 0.62 31.79
C ALA A 40 2.77 1.56 30.75
N LYS A 41 1.68 2.26 31.12
CA LYS A 41 1.04 3.28 30.25
C LYS A 41 1.91 4.52 30.04
N ALA A 42 2.73 4.89 31.03
CA ALA A 42 3.67 6.01 30.92
C ALA A 42 4.92 5.66 30.09
N GLN A 43 5.29 4.37 30.05
CA GLN A 43 6.35 3.85 29.17
C GLN A 43 5.87 3.65 27.73
N GLN A 44 4.57 3.62 27.46
CA GLN A 44 4.04 3.60 26.10
C GLN A 44 4.35 4.93 25.39
N LYS A 45 5.09 4.84 24.27
CA LYS A 45 5.32 5.97 23.38
C LYS A 45 3.97 6.57 22.95
N GLN A 46 3.77 7.87 23.20
CA GLN A 46 2.58 8.58 22.73
C GLN A 46 2.85 9.17 21.34
N TYR A 47 2.18 8.64 20.34
CA TYR A 47 2.25 9.14 18.98
C TYR A 47 1.14 10.17 18.76
N LYS A 48 1.50 11.36 18.28
CA LYS A 48 0.51 12.41 17.99
C LYS A 48 -0.26 12.03 16.73
N THR A 49 -1.56 11.74 16.88
CA THR A 49 -2.45 11.62 15.74
C THR A 49 -2.56 12.96 15.01
N ARG A 50 -2.38 12.95 13.71
CA ARG A 50 -2.56 14.13 12.85
C ARG A 50 -3.42 13.77 11.66
N GLU A 51 -4.14 14.75 11.15
CA GLU A 51 -4.89 14.55 9.92
C GLU A 51 -3.94 14.51 8.71
N GLY A 52 -3.96 13.41 7.96
CA GLY A 52 -3.24 13.26 6.70
C GLY A 52 -3.77 14.16 5.60
N VAL A 53 -2.89 14.58 4.70
CA VAL A 53 -3.25 15.28 3.45
C VAL A 53 -3.97 14.30 2.52
N ALA A 54 -3.41 13.12 2.32
CA ALA A 54 -4.06 12.04 1.62
C ALA A 54 -5.14 11.39 2.51
N LYS A 55 -6.30 11.16 1.92
CA LYS A 55 -7.42 10.40 2.53
C LYS A 55 -7.47 8.97 2.00
N SER A 56 -6.92 8.77 0.80
CA SER A 56 -6.87 7.49 0.10
C SER A 56 -5.58 7.31 -0.68
N VAL A 57 -5.18 6.06 -0.90
CA VAL A 57 -4.07 5.67 -1.79
C VAL A 57 -4.57 4.71 -2.87
N ILE A 58 -4.13 4.92 -4.11
CA ILE A 58 -4.23 3.94 -5.20
C ILE A 58 -2.82 3.46 -5.52
N GLN A 59 -2.52 2.21 -5.19
CA GLN A 59 -1.27 1.53 -5.54
C GLN A 59 -1.46 0.73 -6.83
N ILE A 60 -0.81 1.21 -7.89
CA ILE A 60 -0.71 0.55 -9.19
C ILE A 60 0.62 -0.20 -9.21
N PHE A 61 0.58 -1.51 -8.96
CA PHE A 61 1.75 -2.36 -8.99
C PHE A 61 1.98 -2.94 -10.40
N LEU A 62 3.20 -2.79 -10.88
CA LEU A 62 3.68 -3.24 -12.18
C LEU A 62 4.59 -4.46 -11.94
N PRO A 63 4.04 -5.69 -11.86
CA PRO A 63 4.80 -6.87 -11.47
C PRO A 63 5.80 -7.24 -12.57
N GLY A 64 7.02 -7.56 -12.17
CA GLY A 64 8.07 -8.00 -13.07
C GLY A 64 9.15 -6.95 -13.28
N GLY A 65 9.34 -5.96 -12.41
CA GLY A 65 10.46 -5.02 -12.51
C GLY A 65 10.40 -4.14 -13.76
N MET A 66 9.53 -3.12 -13.78
CA MET A 66 9.41 -2.21 -14.93
C MET A 66 10.76 -1.54 -15.24
N ALA A 67 11.25 -1.73 -16.46
CA ALA A 67 12.51 -1.13 -16.88
C ALA A 67 12.41 0.41 -16.92
N HIS A 68 13.25 1.09 -16.14
CA HIS A 68 13.24 2.55 -16.04
C HIS A 68 13.69 3.23 -17.33
N GLN A 69 14.62 2.63 -18.09
CA GLN A 69 15.07 3.14 -19.39
C GLN A 69 13.97 3.12 -20.45
N GLU A 70 13.09 2.11 -20.41
CA GLU A 70 11.94 1.99 -21.31
C GLU A 70 10.67 2.71 -20.82
N SER A 71 10.75 3.38 -19.67
CA SER A 71 9.66 4.14 -19.05
C SER A 71 10.08 5.59 -18.73
N TRP A 72 10.33 5.93 -17.47
CA TRP A 72 10.47 7.32 -17.01
C TRP A 72 11.89 7.86 -17.00
N ASP A 73 12.92 7.05 -17.17
CA ASP A 73 14.33 7.49 -17.15
C ASP A 73 15.12 6.99 -18.37
N PRO A 74 14.72 7.41 -19.59
CA PRO A 74 15.44 7.01 -20.79
C PRO A 74 16.85 7.61 -20.81
N LYS A 75 17.82 6.86 -21.36
CA LYS A 75 19.21 7.29 -21.50
C LYS A 75 19.57 7.60 -22.96
N PRO A 76 19.00 8.66 -23.59
CA PRO A 76 19.10 8.88 -25.04
C PRO A 76 20.53 9.07 -25.56
N TYR A 77 21.47 9.43 -24.68
CA TYR A 77 22.87 9.66 -25.03
C TYR A 77 23.78 8.47 -24.71
N ALA A 78 23.25 7.43 -24.06
CA ALA A 78 24.01 6.20 -23.80
C ALA A 78 24.16 5.36 -25.09
N PRO A 79 25.13 4.44 -25.17
CA PRO A 79 25.23 3.49 -26.27
C PRO A 79 23.95 2.66 -26.44
N THR A 80 23.75 2.08 -27.63
CA THR A 80 22.48 1.43 -27.99
C THR A 80 22.15 0.24 -27.08
N GLU A 81 23.17 -0.49 -26.64
CA GLU A 81 23.09 -1.59 -25.69
C GLU A 81 22.65 -1.17 -24.27
N TYR A 82 22.74 0.11 -23.93
CA TYR A 82 22.28 0.66 -22.64
C TYR A 82 20.96 1.42 -22.77
N ARG A 83 20.86 2.33 -23.75
CA ARG A 83 19.67 3.18 -23.94
C ARG A 83 18.41 2.40 -24.32
N GLY A 84 18.58 1.19 -24.84
CA GLY A 84 17.48 0.35 -25.28
C GLY A 84 16.99 0.63 -26.71
N PRO A 85 15.95 -0.10 -27.16
CA PRO A 85 15.49 -0.08 -28.54
C PRO A 85 14.58 1.12 -28.88
N PHE A 86 14.30 1.98 -27.90
CA PHE A 86 13.33 3.07 -28.03
C PHE A 86 13.98 4.44 -28.04
N GLY A 87 13.28 5.39 -28.68
CA GLY A 87 13.57 6.81 -28.57
C GLY A 87 12.88 7.44 -27.36
N THR A 88 12.88 8.77 -27.35
CA THR A 88 12.30 9.59 -26.28
C THR A 88 11.17 10.46 -26.80
N ILE A 89 10.32 10.90 -25.89
CA ILE A 89 9.30 11.93 -26.11
C ILE A 89 9.48 13.05 -25.08
N ASN A 90 9.26 14.29 -25.51
CA ASN A 90 9.22 15.43 -24.60
C ASN A 90 7.96 15.36 -23.74
N THR A 91 8.09 15.72 -22.47
CA THR A 91 6.96 15.83 -21.55
C THR A 91 6.39 17.25 -21.51
N SER A 92 5.29 17.46 -20.78
CA SER A 92 4.78 18.79 -20.46
C SER A 92 5.75 19.62 -19.60
N ILE A 93 6.73 18.99 -18.93
CA ILE A 93 7.79 19.66 -18.19
C ILE A 93 8.99 19.92 -19.12
N LYS A 94 9.38 21.18 -19.27
CA LYS A 94 10.51 21.58 -20.12
C LYS A 94 11.80 20.88 -19.70
N GLY A 95 12.48 20.24 -20.66
CA GLY A 95 13.77 19.56 -20.44
C GLY A 95 13.63 18.12 -19.95
N ILE A 96 12.46 17.70 -19.48
CA ILE A 96 12.20 16.32 -19.06
C ILE A 96 11.68 15.50 -20.22
N LYS A 97 12.28 14.31 -20.39
CA LYS A 97 11.92 13.32 -21.40
C LYS A 97 11.56 11.99 -20.76
N PHE A 98 10.58 11.33 -21.36
CA PHE A 98 10.22 9.93 -21.10
C PHE A 98 10.48 9.07 -22.34
N SER A 99 10.38 7.75 -22.18
CA SER A 99 10.33 6.81 -23.29
C SER A 99 9.19 7.15 -24.26
N GLN A 100 9.41 6.98 -25.56
CA GLN A 100 8.41 7.27 -26.60
C GLN A 100 7.09 6.50 -26.46
N ASN A 101 7.07 5.44 -25.64
CA ASN A 101 5.88 4.62 -25.40
C ASN A 101 4.94 5.22 -24.33
N LEU A 102 5.38 6.23 -23.59
CA LEU A 102 4.58 6.95 -22.58
C LEU A 102 3.91 8.20 -23.17
N LYS A 103 3.15 8.01 -24.26
CA LYS A 103 2.57 9.11 -25.07
C LYS A 103 1.52 9.93 -24.33
N HIS A 104 0.77 9.30 -23.44
CA HIS A 104 -0.30 9.92 -22.67
C HIS A 104 0.25 10.48 -21.36
N THR A 105 1.06 9.70 -20.64
CA THR A 105 1.69 10.14 -19.38
C THR A 105 2.63 11.33 -19.59
N ALA A 106 3.36 11.39 -20.72
CA ALA A 106 4.20 12.55 -21.03
C ALA A 106 3.41 13.87 -21.09
N LYS A 107 2.13 13.85 -21.46
CA LYS A 107 1.28 15.05 -21.56
C LYS A 107 0.82 15.58 -20.20
N ILE A 108 0.82 14.73 -19.18
CA ILE A 108 0.36 15.05 -17.82
C ILE A 108 1.51 14.98 -16.81
N ALA A 109 2.76 15.00 -17.26
CA ALA A 109 3.92 14.86 -16.39
C ALA A 109 3.98 15.97 -15.34
N ASP A 110 3.48 17.16 -15.67
CA ASP A 110 3.29 18.31 -14.78
C ASP A 110 2.34 18.03 -13.60
N LYS A 111 1.56 16.94 -13.63
CA LYS A 111 0.71 16.49 -12.51
C LYS A 111 1.35 15.40 -11.66
N MET A 112 2.53 14.90 -12.05
CA MET A 112 3.21 13.79 -11.41
C MET A 112 4.53 14.23 -10.79
N THR A 113 4.98 13.48 -9.79
CA THR A 113 6.37 13.41 -9.35
C THR A 113 6.95 12.07 -9.75
N ILE A 114 8.10 12.06 -10.42
CA ILE A 114 8.83 10.82 -10.73
C ILE A 114 10.08 10.77 -9.88
N ILE A 115 10.25 9.72 -9.08
CA ILE A 115 11.51 9.39 -8.40
C ILE A 115 12.30 8.49 -9.35
N ARG A 116 13.53 8.87 -9.71
CA ARG A 116 14.42 8.11 -10.62
C ARG A 116 15.58 7.40 -9.93
N SER A 117 15.64 7.49 -8.61
CA SER A 117 16.77 7.10 -7.76
C SER A 117 16.36 6.07 -6.70
N MET A 118 15.24 5.36 -6.90
CA MET A 118 14.82 4.29 -5.99
C MET A 118 15.82 3.14 -6.04
N ALA A 119 16.21 2.58 -4.89
CA ALA A 119 17.15 1.47 -4.84
C ALA A 119 16.94 0.56 -3.62
N HIS A 120 17.30 -0.72 -3.76
CA HIS A 120 17.49 -1.66 -2.65
C HIS A 120 18.37 -2.86 -3.06
N GLY A 121 18.59 -3.80 -2.13
CA GLY A 121 19.45 -4.97 -2.34
C GLY A 121 18.75 -6.22 -2.88
N GLU A 122 17.42 -6.25 -2.90
CA GLU A 122 16.66 -7.48 -3.21
C GLU A 122 16.43 -7.73 -4.70
N ALA A 123 17.21 -8.62 -5.31
CA ALA A 123 17.13 -8.93 -6.75
C ALA A 123 16.10 -10.01 -7.12
N ALA A 124 15.48 -10.68 -6.15
CA ALA A 124 14.46 -11.69 -6.42
C ALA A 124 13.06 -11.07 -6.40
N HIS A 125 12.19 -11.45 -7.35
CA HIS A 125 10.83 -10.92 -7.47
C HIS A 125 10.04 -10.97 -6.16
N GLU A 126 10.06 -12.12 -5.49
CA GLU A 126 9.36 -12.33 -4.22
C GLU A 126 9.84 -11.32 -3.16
N ARG A 127 11.16 -11.22 -2.96
CA ARG A 127 11.79 -10.33 -1.98
C ARG A 127 11.59 -8.84 -2.30
N GLY A 128 11.71 -8.43 -3.56
CA GLY A 128 11.44 -7.06 -3.97
C GLY A 128 9.95 -6.68 -3.84
N THR A 129 9.06 -7.62 -4.16
CA THR A 129 7.61 -7.42 -3.99
C THR A 129 7.26 -7.27 -2.51
N HIS A 130 7.83 -8.11 -1.65
CA HIS A 130 7.72 -7.97 -0.20
C HIS A 130 8.12 -6.56 0.25
N ASN A 131 9.30 -6.09 -0.15
CA ASN A 131 9.77 -4.74 0.20
C ASN A 131 8.75 -3.67 -0.22
N MET A 132 8.33 -3.68 -1.48
CA MET A 132 7.44 -2.65 -2.02
C MET A 132 6.05 -2.64 -1.37
N PHE A 133 5.55 -3.79 -0.90
CA PHE A 133 4.24 -3.88 -0.25
C PHE A 133 4.28 -3.61 1.25
N THR A 134 5.40 -3.85 1.92
CA THR A 134 5.48 -3.82 3.40
C THR A 134 6.34 -2.69 3.94
N GLY A 135 7.24 -2.12 3.13
CA GLY A 135 8.27 -1.20 3.62
C GLY A 135 9.46 -1.91 4.32
N TYR A 136 9.45 -3.24 4.40
CA TYR A 136 10.41 -4.04 5.16
C TYR A 136 11.22 -4.99 4.28
N LYS A 137 12.47 -5.27 4.70
CA LYS A 137 13.23 -6.41 4.16
C LYS A 137 12.59 -7.73 4.62
N PRO A 138 12.60 -8.79 3.78
CA PRO A 138 11.96 -10.05 4.15
C PRO A 138 12.67 -10.71 5.32
N SER A 139 11.89 -11.18 6.29
CA SER A 139 12.38 -11.88 7.46
C SER A 139 11.84 -13.31 7.50
N PRO A 140 12.68 -14.32 7.76
CA PRO A 140 12.19 -15.69 7.96
C PRO A 140 11.40 -15.84 9.28
N ALA A 141 11.53 -14.88 10.19
CA ALA A 141 10.91 -14.96 11.52
C ALA A 141 9.51 -14.37 11.56
N LEU A 142 9.14 -13.51 10.61
CA LEU A 142 7.91 -12.73 10.68
C LEU A 142 7.41 -12.30 9.30
N GLN A 143 6.11 -12.42 9.08
CA GLN A 143 5.43 -11.84 7.93
C GLN A 143 4.92 -10.44 8.27
N TYR A 144 5.41 -9.43 7.55
CA TYR A 144 5.00 -8.04 7.77
C TYR A 144 3.64 -7.75 7.10
N PRO A 145 2.80 -6.89 7.69
CA PRO A 145 1.56 -6.45 7.06
C PRO A 145 1.85 -5.62 5.81
N ALA A 146 0.99 -5.75 4.80
CA ALA A 146 0.98 -4.83 3.67
C ALA A 146 0.67 -3.40 4.13
N MET A 147 1.09 -2.40 3.36
CA MET A 147 0.72 -1.00 3.60
C MET A 147 -0.78 -0.81 3.72
N GLY A 148 -1.56 -1.43 2.82
CA GLY A 148 -3.02 -1.38 2.88
C GLY A 148 -3.61 -1.97 4.16
N SER A 149 -3.01 -3.02 4.72
CA SER A 149 -3.45 -3.62 5.99
C SER A 149 -3.09 -2.76 7.20
N VAL A 150 -1.91 -2.12 7.20
CA VAL A 150 -1.59 -1.11 8.22
C VAL A 150 -2.56 0.07 8.14
N VAL A 151 -2.90 0.54 6.94
CA VAL A 151 -3.88 1.62 6.75
C VAL A 151 -5.27 1.20 7.25
N ALA A 152 -5.69 -0.04 7.00
CA ALA A 152 -6.93 -0.59 7.53
C ALA A 152 -6.93 -0.65 9.06
N HIS A 153 -5.80 -1.06 9.67
CA HIS A 153 -5.62 -1.09 11.12
C HIS A 153 -5.69 0.31 11.75
N GLU A 154 -4.98 1.27 11.17
CA GLU A 154 -4.81 2.60 11.77
C GLU A 154 -6.01 3.54 11.54
N LEU A 155 -6.65 3.45 10.37
CA LEU A 155 -7.69 4.41 9.97
C LEU A 155 -9.10 3.84 9.94
N GLY A 156 -9.23 2.50 9.89
CA GLY A 156 -10.53 1.83 9.83
C GLY A 156 -11.35 2.16 8.56
N PRO A 157 -12.57 1.60 8.48
CA PRO A 157 -13.48 1.83 7.36
C PRO A 157 -13.99 3.27 7.31
N HIS A 158 -14.36 3.72 6.11
CA HIS A 158 -15.00 5.01 5.86
C HIS A 158 -16.17 4.80 4.89
N ASN A 159 -17.29 5.51 5.09
CA ASN A 159 -18.51 5.37 4.30
C ASN A 159 -19.01 3.93 4.09
N ASN A 160 -18.83 3.06 5.10
CA ASN A 160 -19.19 1.64 5.04
C ASN A 160 -18.48 0.83 3.94
N LEU A 161 -17.40 1.35 3.37
CA LEU A 161 -16.55 0.61 2.44
C LEU A 161 -15.40 -0.08 3.18
N PRO A 162 -14.94 -1.25 2.66
CA PRO A 162 -13.70 -1.85 3.12
C PRO A 162 -12.54 -0.84 3.01
N PRO A 163 -11.73 -0.68 4.07
CA PRO A 163 -10.62 0.27 4.05
C PRO A 163 -9.53 -0.13 3.06
N TYR A 164 -9.30 -1.44 2.87
CA TYR A 164 -8.32 -1.97 1.93
C TYR A 164 -9.00 -2.89 0.90
N VAL A 165 -8.90 -2.54 -0.38
CA VAL A 165 -9.47 -3.30 -1.50
C VAL A 165 -8.38 -3.71 -2.49
N CYS A 166 -8.42 -4.95 -2.96
CA CYS A 166 -7.53 -5.47 -3.99
C CYS A 166 -8.30 -5.76 -5.29
N VAL A 167 -7.80 -5.21 -6.41
CA VAL A 167 -8.44 -5.31 -7.73
C VAL A 167 -7.53 -6.04 -8.72
N PRO A 168 -8.00 -7.14 -9.36
CA PRO A 168 -9.26 -7.85 -9.14
C PRO A 168 -9.18 -8.82 -7.95
N SER A 169 -7.97 -9.21 -7.56
CA SER A 169 -7.69 -10.18 -6.51
C SER A 169 -6.49 -9.71 -5.70
N VAL A 170 -6.21 -10.37 -4.58
CA VAL A 170 -4.96 -10.17 -3.85
C VAL A 170 -3.79 -10.35 -4.83
N PRO A 171 -2.91 -9.36 -5.03
CA PRO A 171 -1.94 -9.36 -6.11
C PRO A 171 -0.73 -10.28 -5.88
N ASN A 172 -0.41 -10.55 -4.61
CA ASN A 172 0.69 -11.41 -4.16
C ASN A 172 0.48 -11.74 -2.66
N GLU A 173 1.29 -12.63 -2.10
CA GLU A 173 1.16 -13.03 -0.69
C GLU A 173 1.46 -11.91 0.32
N PHE A 174 2.25 -10.90 -0.07
CA PHE A 174 2.63 -9.75 0.76
C PHE A 174 1.60 -8.62 0.80
N ALA A 175 0.49 -8.76 0.07
CA ALA A 175 -0.63 -7.85 0.11
C ALA A 175 -1.66 -8.20 1.20
N ASN A 176 -1.28 -9.01 2.20
CA ASN A 176 -2.13 -9.49 3.27
C ASN A 176 -1.82 -8.82 4.63
N SER A 177 -2.55 -9.22 5.67
CA SER A 177 -2.43 -8.66 7.03
C SER A 177 -1.12 -8.99 7.75
N GLY A 178 -0.30 -9.92 7.24
CA GLY A 178 0.94 -10.33 7.91
C GLY A 178 0.67 -10.77 9.36
N TYR A 179 1.42 -10.21 10.30
CA TYR A 179 1.24 -10.47 11.74
C TYR A 179 0.04 -9.77 12.38
N LEU A 180 -0.62 -8.84 11.68
CA LEU A 180 -1.86 -8.23 12.17
C LEU A 180 -3.03 -9.21 12.04
N SER A 181 -4.09 -8.97 12.83
CA SER A 181 -5.34 -9.71 12.70
C SER A 181 -5.82 -9.71 11.24
N SER A 182 -6.28 -10.86 10.76
CA SER A 182 -6.89 -11.04 9.44
C SER A 182 -8.12 -10.13 9.22
N ALA A 183 -8.70 -9.55 10.27
CA ALA A 183 -9.73 -8.51 10.18
C ALA A 183 -9.26 -7.26 9.39
N PHE A 184 -7.95 -7.02 9.32
CA PHE A 184 -7.33 -5.93 8.55
C PHE A 184 -6.78 -6.39 7.19
N GLY A 185 -7.11 -7.61 6.77
CA GLY A 185 -6.77 -8.15 5.45
C GLY A 185 -7.50 -7.43 4.30
N PRO A 186 -7.02 -7.59 3.06
CA PRO A 186 -7.65 -6.99 1.89
C PRO A 186 -9.03 -7.59 1.57
N PHE A 187 -9.96 -6.75 1.14
CA PHE A 187 -11.15 -7.19 0.43
C PHE A 187 -10.82 -7.38 -1.06
N ALA A 188 -10.70 -8.64 -1.49
CA ALA A 188 -10.44 -8.99 -2.89
C ALA A 188 -11.75 -9.12 -3.68
N ILE A 189 -11.86 -8.41 -4.80
CA ILE A 189 -13.10 -8.36 -5.60
C ILE A 189 -13.48 -9.72 -6.22
N GLY A 190 -12.48 -10.53 -6.56
CA GLY A 190 -12.63 -11.89 -7.07
C GLY A 190 -13.00 -12.00 -8.55
N SER A 191 -13.08 -10.89 -9.29
CA SER A 191 -13.42 -10.89 -10.72
C SER A 191 -12.76 -9.73 -11.47
N GLU A 192 -12.46 -9.94 -12.75
CA GLU A 192 -11.78 -8.97 -13.61
C GLU A 192 -12.76 -7.88 -14.12
N PRO A 193 -12.54 -6.60 -13.77
CA PRO A 193 -13.42 -5.50 -14.19
C PRO A 193 -13.56 -5.33 -15.70
N SER A 194 -12.57 -5.74 -16.49
CA SER A 194 -12.66 -5.63 -17.96
C SER A 194 -13.57 -6.67 -18.62
N ARG A 195 -14.17 -7.60 -17.87
CA ARG A 195 -15.10 -8.59 -18.42
C ARG A 195 -16.53 -8.03 -18.46
N GLY A 196 -17.27 -8.30 -19.54
CA GLY A 196 -18.65 -7.80 -19.71
C GLY A 196 -19.66 -8.30 -18.67
N ASP A 197 -19.36 -9.42 -18.01
CA ASP A 197 -20.13 -10.04 -16.93
C ASP A 197 -19.62 -9.69 -15.52
N PHE A 198 -18.77 -8.66 -15.40
CA PHE A 198 -18.17 -8.24 -14.13
C PHE A 198 -19.22 -8.09 -13.00
N LYS A 199 -18.98 -8.83 -11.92
CA LYS A 199 -19.72 -8.81 -10.66
C LYS A 199 -18.75 -9.09 -9.52
N VAL A 200 -18.85 -8.34 -8.44
CA VAL A 200 -18.04 -8.57 -7.24
C VAL A 200 -18.55 -9.84 -6.54
N ARG A 201 -17.64 -10.77 -6.23
CA ARG A 201 -17.97 -12.11 -5.69
C ARG A 201 -18.86 -12.04 -4.44
N ASP A 202 -18.59 -11.07 -3.58
CA ASP A 202 -19.21 -10.96 -2.25
C ASP A 202 -20.35 -9.92 -2.19
N LEU A 203 -20.78 -9.34 -3.34
CA LEU A 203 -21.91 -8.41 -3.41
C LEU A 203 -23.18 -8.99 -4.05
N SER A 204 -23.10 -10.17 -4.68
CA SER A 204 -24.27 -10.83 -5.21
C SER A 204 -24.94 -11.68 -4.14
N MET A 205 -26.18 -11.35 -3.76
CA MET A 205 -27.00 -12.25 -2.96
C MET A 205 -27.22 -13.56 -3.73
N PRO A 206 -27.09 -14.75 -3.09
CA PRO A 206 -27.44 -16.01 -3.71
C PRO A 206 -28.89 -15.97 -4.21
N GLY A 207 -29.14 -16.51 -5.40
CA GLY A 207 -30.48 -16.50 -6.00
C GLY A 207 -31.55 -17.04 -5.03
N GLY A 208 -32.60 -16.26 -4.80
CA GLY A 208 -33.73 -16.62 -3.92
C GLY A 208 -33.58 -16.22 -2.44
N VAL A 209 -32.61 -15.36 -2.10
CA VAL A 209 -32.52 -14.73 -0.77
C VAL A 209 -32.95 -13.27 -0.88
N ASP A 210 -34.12 -12.95 -0.32
CA ASP A 210 -34.55 -11.57 -0.09
C ASP A 210 -33.98 -11.02 1.23
N ASP A 211 -34.09 -9.71 1.45
CA ASP A 211 -33.52 -9.03 2.63
C ASP A 211 -34.04 -9.63 3.95
N THR A 212 -35.31 -10.06 3.98
CA THR A 212 -35.92 -10.74 5.14
C THR A 212 -35.29 -12.09 5.44
N ARG A 213 -35.08 -12.91 4.41
CA ARG A 213 -34.44 -14.23 4.53
C ARG A 213 -32.95 -14.09 4.85
N PHE A 214 -32.31 -13.04 4.35
CA PHE A 214 -30.94 -12.68 4.66
C PHE A 214 -30.76 -12.31 6.14
N ASN A 215 -31.58 -11.38 6.65
CA ASN A 215 -31.55 -10.95 8.05
C ASN A 215 -31.83 -12.11 9.02
N ARG A 216 -32.76 -13.01 8.68
CA ARG A 216 -33.02 -14.22 9.50
C ARG A 216 -31.83 -15.17 9.55
N ARG A 217 -31.07 -15.32 8.46
CA ARG A 217 -29.86 -16.15 8.44
C ARG A 217 -28.75 -15.52 9.26
N ARG A 218 -28.61 -14.19 9.20
CA ARG A 218 -27.66 -13.44 10.01
C ARG A 218 -27.93 -13.61 11.50
N SER A 219 -29.17 -13.43 11.95
CA SER A 219 -29.50 -13.58 13.38
C SER A 219 -29.25 -14.99 13.92
N LEU A 220 -29.46 -16.01 13.07
CA LEU A 220 -29.14 -17.40 13.42
C LEU A 220 -27.63 -17.64 13.50
N LEU A 221 -26.86 -17.08 12.57
CA LEU A 221 -25.38 -17.15 12.60
C LEU A 221 -24.83 -16.45 13.85
N GLU A 222 -25.30 -15.24 14.16
CA GLU A 222 -24.91 -14.49 15.38
C GLU A 222 -25.20 -15.30 16.66
N THR A 223 -26.30 -16.06 16.69
CA THR A 223 -26.65 -16.93 17.83
C THR A 223 -25.68 -18.11 17.96
N VAL A 224 -25.29 -18.72 16.83
CA VAL A 224 -24.33 -19.83 16.81
C VAL A 224 -22.93 -19.34 17.17
N ASP A 225 -22.50 -18.22 16.60
CA ASP A 225 -21.17 -17.63 16.85
C ASP A 225 -21.04 -17.19 18.32
N HIS A 226 -22.08 -16.58 18.90
CA HIS A 226 -22.11 -16.25 20.32
C HIS A 226 -21.92 -17.50 21.20
N HIS A 227 -22.51 -18.65 20.82
CA HIS A 227 -22.34 -19.89 21.56
C HIS A 227 -20.90 -20.40 21.51
N PHE A 228 -20.24 -20.33 20.35
CA PHE A 228 -18.84 -20.73 20.22
C PHE A 228 -17.86 -19.79 20.95
N ARG A 229 -18.12 -18.47 20.98
CA ARG A 229 -17.30 -17.51 21.76
C ARG A 229 -17.30 -17.79 23.26
N THR A 230 -18.42 -18.29 23.80
CA THR A 230 -18.47 -18.71 25.20
C THR A 230 -17.70 -20.01 25.49
N ILE A 231 -17.25 -20.73 24.46
CA ILE A 231 -16.59 -22.05 24.58
C ILE A 231 -15.10 -21.96 24.20
N GLU A 232 -14.73 -21.14 23.22
CA GLU A 232 -13.34 -20.90 22.78
C GLU A 232 -13.11 -19.41 22.46
N GLU A 233 -12.14 -18.78 23.13
CA GLU A 233 -11.55 -17.51 22.68
C GLU A 233 -10.51 -17.82 21.59
N SER A 234 -10.78 -17.42 20.35
CA SER A 234 -9.89 -17.62 19.20
C SER A 234 -9.95 -16.43 18.25
N ASP A 235 -8.78 -15.86 17.92
CA ASP A 235 -8.63 -14.77 16.94
C ASP A 235 -9.26 -15.10 15.58
N ALA A 236 -9.31 -16.39 15.21
CA ALA A 236 -9.95 -16.82 13.98
C ALA A 236 -11.46 -16.55 13.98
N LEU A 237 -12.14 -16.75 15.11
CA LEU A 237 -13.59 -16.53 15.24
C LEU A 237 -13.94 -15.03 15.22
N ASP A 238 -13.15 -14.19 15.90
CA ASP A 238 -13.35 -12.74 15.91
C ASP A 238 -13.06 -12.12 14.54
N SER A 239 -12.03 -12.62 13.84
CA SER A 239 -11.72 -12.16 12.48
C SER A 239 -12.78 -12.54 11.46
N MET A 240 -13.35 -13.75 11.56
CA MET A 240 -14.45 -14.18 10.69
C MET A 240 -15.70 -13.31 10.90
N ASP A 241 -16.06 -13.01 12.14
CA ASP A 241 -17.20 -12.13 12.43
C ASP A 241 -16.98 -10.69 11.92
N ALA A 242 -15.81 -10.10 12.17
CA ALA A 242 -15.48 -8.77 11.65
C ALA A 242 -15.57 -8.73 10.12
N PHE A 243 -15.07 -9.77 9.44
CA PHE A 243 -15.15 -9.90 7.98
C PHE A 243 -16.60 -10.05 7.51
N TYR A 244 -17.40 -10.90 8.15
CA TYR A 244 -18.82 -11.04 7.84
C TYR A 244 -19.60 -9.75 8.06
N GLN A 245 -19.37 -9.04 9.16
CA GLN A 245 -20.01 -7.74 9.43
C GLN A 245 -19.68 -6.70 8.37
N HIS A 246 -18.43 -6.66 7.89
CA HIS A 246 -18.03 -5.78 6.79
C HIS A 246 -18.71 -6.15 5.47
N ALA A 247 -18.74 -7.45 5.11
CA ALA A 247 -19.45 -7.93 3.93
C ALA A 247 -20.96 -7.62 4.01
N TYR A 248 -21.57 -7.77 5.18
CA TYR A 248 -22.98 -7.43 5.42
C TYR A 248 -23.27 -5.94 5.21
N LYS A 249 -22.43 -5.06 5.78
CA LYS A 249 -22.57 -3.61 5.58
C LYS A 249 -22.45 -3.24 4.11
N LEU A 250 -21.49 -3.83 3.40
CA LEU A 250 -21.27 -3.61 1.97
C LEU A 250 -22.47 -4.03 1.11
N ILE A 251 -23.06 -5.21 1.37
CA ILE A 251 -24.26 -5.70 0.64
C ILE A 251 -25.47 -4.81 0.92
N SER A 252 -25.65 -4.39 2.18
CA SER A 252 -26.83 -3.65 2.61
C SER A 252 -26.83 -2.17 2.19
N SER A 253 -25.67 -1.56 1.92
CA SER A 253 -25.59 -0.17 1.46
C SER A 253 -25.72 -0.09 -0.06
N GLN A 254 -26.64 0.77 -0.52
CA GLN A 254 -26.78 1.05 -1.95
C GLN A 254 -25.57 1.82 -2.48
N GLU A 255 -25.07 2.77 -1.70
CA GLU A 255 -23.90 3.60 -2.01
C GLU A 255 -22.65 2.73 -2.16
N ALA A 256 -22.46 1.78 -1.24
CA ALA A 256 -21.32 0.88 -1.27
C ALA A 256 -21.37 -0.07 -2.48
N ARG A 257 -22.54 -0.58 -2.87
CA ARG A 257 -22.71 -1.36 -4.11
C ARG A 257 -22.46 -0.54 -5.36
N GLU A 258 -22.93 0.70 -5.37
CA GLU A 258 -22.78 1.61 -6.49
C GLU A 258 -21.32 1.98 -6.74
N ALA A 259 -20.48 2.02 -5.70
CA ALA A 259 -19.03 2.22 -5.85
C ALA A 259 -18.38 1.19 -6.81
N PHE A 260 -18.88 -0.05 -6.85
CA PHE A 260 -18.38 -1.10 -7.74
C PHE A 260 -19.06 -1.14 -9.11
N ASN A 261 -20.06 -0.30 -9.36
CA ASN A 261 -20.83 -0.31 -10.60
C ASN A 261 -20.14 0.49 -11.71
N LEU A 262 -19.24 -0.16 -12.46
CA LEU A 262 -18.58 0.46 -13.62
C LEU A 262 -19.57 0.90 -14.72
N LYS A 263 -20.73 0.24 -14.83
CA LYS A 263 -21.73 0.57 -15.86
C LYS A 263 -22.42 1.91 -15.62
N ALA A 264 -22.31 2.47 -14.42
CA ALA A 264 -22.79 3.82 -14.13
C ALA A 264 -21.89 4.91 -14.71
N GLU A 265 -20.67 4.59 -15.14
CA GLU A 265 -19.80 5.55 -15.79
C GLU A 265 -20.22 5.78 -17.25
N PRO A 266 -20.24 7.03 -17.73
CA PRO A 266 -20.45 7.31 -19.14
C PRO A 266 -19.47 6.54 -20.02
N GLU A 267 -19.93 6.08 -21.19
CA GLU A 267 -19.09 5.31 -22.13
C GLU A 267 -17.82 6.08 -22.53
N ALA A 268 -17.91 7.40 -22.67
CA ALA A 268 -16.76 8.26 -22.94
C ALA A 268 -15.67 8.18 -21.86
N VAL A 269 -16.04 8.05 -20.59
CA VAL A 269 -15.09 7.90 -19.47
C VAL A 269 -14.45 6.52 -19.54
N GLN A 270 -15.25 5.46 -19.74
CA GLN A 270 -14.73 4.10 -19.86
C GLN A 270 -13.75 3.97 -21.05
N ASN A 271 -14.09 4.57 -22.20
CA ASN A 271 -13.22 4.61 -23.38
C ASN A 271 -11.95 5.42 -23.15
N ARG A 272 -12.00 6.49 -22.33
CA ARG A 272 -10.82 7.29 -21.98
C ARG A 272 -9.79 6.47 -21.22
N TYR A 273 -10.21 5.68 -20.24
CA TYR A 273 -9.35 4.73 -19.52
C TYR A 273 -8.89 3.57 -20.40
N GLY A 274 -9.73 3.20 -21.37
CA GLY A 274 -9.54 2.07 -22.26
C GLY A 274 -10.37 0.87 -21.83
N MET A 275 -11.01 0.22 -22.79
CA MET A 275 -11.79 -1.01 -22.61
C MET A 275 -10.87 -2.23 -22.52
N ASN A 276 -9.90 -2.18 -21.62
CA ASN A 276 -8.88 -3.19 -21.40
C ASN A 276 -8.62 -3.36 -19.89
N THR A 277 -7.83 -4.37 -19.52
CA THR A 277 -7.58 -4.73 -18.13
C THR A 277 -7.00 -3.57 -17.29
N PRO A 278 -5.90 -2.89 -17.68
CA PRO A 278 -5.41 -1.73 -16.92
C PRO A 278 -6.45 -0.62 -16.77
N GLY A 279 -7.15 -0.27 -17.86
CA GLY A 279 -8.13 0.81 -17.88
C GLY A 279 -9.30 0.57 -16.92
N GLN A 280 -9.91 -0.61 -16.98
CA GLN A 280 -11.09 -0.93 -16.18
C GLN A 280 -10.75 -1.14 -14.69
N ARG A 281 -9.56 -1.67 -14.38
CA ARG A 281 -9.08 -1.75 -12.99
C ARG A 281 -8.84 -0.37 -12.38
N MET A 282 -8.20 0.54 -13.12
CA MET A 282 -7.94 1.91 -12.64
C MET A 282 -9.22 2.74 -12.54
N LEU A 283 -10.18 2.57 -13.46
CA LEU A 283 -11.49 3.21 -13.37
C LEU A 283 -12.26 2.77 -12.12
N LEU A 284 -12.23 1.47 -11.81
CA LEU A 284 -12.84 0.95 -10.59
C LEU A 284 -12.14 1.51 -9.35
N ALA A 285 -10.81 1.56 -9.33
CA ALA A 285 -10.05 2.14 -8.24
C ALA A 285 -10.43 3.62 -7.99
N ARG A 286 -10.62 4.42 -9.05
CA ARG A 286 -11.11 5.80 -8.94
C ARG A 286 -12.47 5.86 -8.24
N ARG A 287 -13.43 5.04 -8.66
CA ARG A 287 -14.77 5.00 -8.04
C ARG A 287 -14.72 4.59 -6.56
N LEU A 288 -13.87 3.64 -6.21
CA LEU A 288 -13.70 3.17 -4.83
C LEU A 288 -13.15 4.27 -3.92
N VAL A 289 -12.11 5.00 -4.35
CA VAL A 289 -11.58 6.11 -3.53
C VAL A 289 -12.53 7.29 -3.46
N GLU A 290 -13.25 7.59 -4.55
CA GLU A 290 -14.31 8.61 -4.57
C GLU A 290 -15.44 8.28 -3.57
N ALA A 291 -15.78 7.00 -3.44
CA ALA A 291 -16.81 6.54 -2.51
C ALA A 291 -16.28 6.43 -1.05
N GLY A 292 -14.96 6.33 -0.84
CA GLY A 292 -14.33 6.43 0.47
C GLY A 292 -13.39 5.28 0.87
N THR A 293 -13.04 4.35 -0.03
CA THR A 293 -12.01 3.35 0.25
C THR A 293 -10.65 4.02 0.51
N ARG A 294 -9.96 3.61 1.58
CA ARG A 294 -8.70 4.22 2.04
C ARG A 294 -7.49 3.75 1.25
N PHE A 295 -7.47 2.49 0.83
CA PHE A 295 -6.34 1.93 0.09
C PHE A 295 -6.85 0.96 -0.97
N VAL A 296 -6.42 1.17 -2.22
CA VAL A 296 -6.72 0.27 -3.33
C VAL A 296 -5.40 -0.23 -3.92
N SER A 297 -5.15 -1.53 -3.88
CA SER A 297 -4.03 -2.15 -4.61
C SER A 297 -4.55 -2.81 -5.89
N LEU A 298 -3.86 -2.59 -7.01
CA LEU A 298 -4.14 -3.26 -8.27
C LEU A 298 -2.86 -3.58 -9.02
N THR A 299 -2.93 -4.55 -9.94
CA THR A 299 -1.84 -4.84 -10.88
C THR A 299 -2.16 -4.37 -12.29
N ALA A 300 -1.12 -4.01 -13.04
CA ALA A 300 -1.25 -3.69 -14.47
C ALA A 300 -0.05 -4.22 -15.27
N GLY A 301 -0.33 -5.03 -16.29
CA GLY A 301 0.71 -5.63 -17.15
C GLY A 301 1.57 -6.70 -16.46
N GLY A 302 2.65 -7.07 -17.13
CA GLY A 302 3.69 -8.00 -16.68
C GLY A 302 5.02 -7.63 -17.32
N TRP A 303 5.98 -7.23 -16.50
CA TRP A 303 7.14 -6.44 -16.92
C TRP A 303 8.46 -7.22 -16.89
N ASP A 304 8.39 -8.54 -16.67
CA ASP A 304 9.52 -9.45 -16.52
C ASP A 304 10.19 -9.80 -17.86
N HIS A 305 10.68 -8.78 -18.56
CA HIS A 305 11.18 -8.88 -19.93
C HIS A 305 12.66 -9.32 -19.99
N HIS A 306 12.95 -10.57 -19.63
CA HIS A 306 14.26 -11.21 -19.81
C HIS A 306 14.63 -11.47 -21.28
N ASP A 307 13.65 -11.42 -22.18
CA ASP A 307 13.80 -11.61 -23.62
C ASP A 307 12.96 -10.59 -24.38
N ASN A 308 13.42 -10.20 -25.57
CA ASN A 308 12.72 -9.35 -26.54
C ASN A 308 11.92 -8.18 -25.90
N ILE A 309 12.59 -7.37 -25.07
CA ILE A 309 11.95 -6.26 -24.33
C ILE A 309 11.25 -5.27 -25.25
N LYS A 310 11.75 -5.11 -26.48
CA LYS A 310 11.13 -4.25 -27.49
C LYS A 310 9.68 -4.67 -27.74
N ASN A 311 9.43 -5.95 -28.01
CA ASN A 311 8.08 -6.42 -28.28
C ASN A 311 7.22 -6.38 -27.01
N GLY A 312 7.76 -6.77 -25.85
CA GLY A 312 7.05 -6.71 -24.57
C GLY A 312 6.51 -5.31 -24.26
N ILE A 313 7.37 -4.29 -24.33
CA ILE A 313 6.99 -2.90 -24.08
C ILE A 313 5.99 -2.39 -25.13
N GLN A 314 6.17 -2.70 -26.42
CA GLN A 314 5.25 -2.26 -27.48
C GLN A 314 3.83 -2.82 -27.32
N GLN A 315 3.70 -4.04 -26.78
CA GLN A 315 2.41 -4.69 -26.57
C GLN A 315 1.70 -4.18 -25.31
N GLN A 316 2.44 -3.96 -24.22
CA GLN A 316 1.83 -3.70 -22.91
C GLN A 316 1.72 -2.22 -22.55
N MET A 317 2.80 -1.46 -22.77
CA MET A 317 2.91 -0.07 -22.31
C MET A 317 1.77 0.84 -22.81
N PRO A 318 1.28 0.76 -24.07
CA PRO A 318 0.24 1.67 -24.54
C PRO A 318 -1.04 1.65 -23.71
N SER A 319 -1.49 0.46 -23.28
CA SER A 319 -2.71 0.32 -22.48
C SER A 319 -2.54 0.84 -21.05
N VAL A 320 -1.36 0.63 -20.46
CA VAL A 320 -1.03 1.09 -19.11
C VAL A 320 -0.80 2.60 -19.09
N ASP A 321 -0.09 3.14 -20.08
CA ASP A 321 0.13 4.58 -20.27
C ASP A 321 -1.18 5.35 -20.44
N GLN A 322 -2.10 4.84 -21.27
CA GLN A 322 -3.43 5.42 -21.41
C GLN A 322 -4.19 5.43 -20.07
N ALA A 323 -4.21 4.31 -19.36
CA ALA A 323 -4.96 4.15 -18.12
C ALA A 323 -4.41 5.04 -16.99
N ILE A 324 -3.09 5.12 -16.82
CA ILE A 324 -2.43 6.00 -15.84
C ILE A 324 -2.80 7.46 -16.12
N ALA A 325 -2.65 7.90 -17.37
CA ALA A 325 -2.95 9.27 -17.75
C ALA A 325 -4.43 9.63 -17.56
N ALA A 326 -5.34 8.68 -17.87
CA ALA A 326 -6.77 8.84 -17.67
C ALA A 326 -7.13 8.94 -16.18
N LEU A 327 -6.57 8.08 -15.33
CA LEU A 327 -6.79 8.09 -13.88
C LEU A 327 -6.38 9.40 -13.24
N ILE A 328 -5.13 9.82 -13.48
CA ILE A 328 -4.58 11.04 -12.86
C ILE A 328 -5.36 12.27 -13.35
N SER A 329 -5.71 12.33 -14.63
CA SER A 329 -6.53 13.42 -15.16
C SER A 329 -7.95 13.42 -14.60
N ASP A 330 -8.57 12.26 -14.41
CA ASP A 330 -9.93 12.14 -13.83
C ASP A 330 -9.97 12.60 -12.38
N LEU A 331 -9.01 12.14 -11.58
CA LEU A 331 -8.88 12.56 -10.19
C LEU A 331 -8.62 14.08 -10.08
N ASP A 332 -7.82 14.63 -10.98
CA ASP A 332 -7.51 16.06 -11.01
C ASP A 332 -8.75 16.90 -11.41
N GLU A 333 -9.45 16.50 -12.47
CA GLU A 333 -10.68 17.14 -12.95
C GLU A 333 -11.79 17.14 -11.89
N ARG A 334 -11.82 16.11 -11.03
CA ARG A 334 -12.78 15.96 -9.92
C ARG A 334 -12.33 16.64 -8.63
N GLY A 335 -11.11 17.19 -8.57
CA GLY A 335 -10.53 17.73 -7.33
C GLY A 335 -10.18 16.65 -6.29
N LEU A 336 -10.19 15.37 -6.67
CA LEU A 336 -9.85 14.24 -5.79
C LEU A 336 -8.36 13.97 -5.73
N LEU A 337 -7.57 14.46 -6.69
CA LEU A 337 -6.12 14.23 -6.73
C LEU A 337 -5.43 14.85 -5.50
N ASP A 338 -5.91 15.99 -5.01
CA ASP A 338 -5.29 16.65 -3.84
C ASP A 338 -5.43 15.80 -2.55
N SER A 339 -6.49 14.98 -2.46
CA SER A 339 -6.77 14.08 -1.33
C SER A 339 -6.47 12.61 -1.62
N THR A 340 -5.99 12.25 -2.81
CA THR A 340 -5.70 10.87 -3.21
C THR A 340 -4.26 10.76 -3.68
N LEU A 341 -3.47 9.93 -3.01
CA LEU A 341 -2.13 9.60 -3.48
C LEU A 341 -2.21 8.44 -4.47
N VAL A 342 -1.84 8.67 -5.73
CA VAL A 342 -1.64 7.62 -6.72
C VAL A 342 -0.15 7.27 -6.76
N MET A 343 0.18 6.00 -6.58
CA MET A 343 1.54 5.50 -6.70
C MET A 343 1.62 4.40 -7.77
N VAL A 344 2.55 4.54 -8.71
CA VAL A 344 2.85 3.57 -9.75
C VAL A 344 4.23 3.00 -9.44
N THR A 345 4.24 1.73 -9.04
CA THR A 345 5.40 1.07 -8.44
C THR A 345 5.70 -0.26 -9.10
N SER A 346 6.93 -0.72 -8.99
CA SER A 346 7.37 -2.07 -9.31
C SER A 346 8.29 -2.58 -8.20
N GLU A 347 8.60 -3.86 -8.16
CA GLU A 347 9.46 -4.44 -7.13
C GLU A 347 10.93 -4.03 -7.26
N PHE A 348 11.38 -3.61 -8.44
CA PHE A 348 12.73 -3.14 -8.76
C PHE A 348 12.79 -2.69 -10.24
N GLY A 349 13.98 -2.42 -10.76
CA GLY A 349 14.25 -2.07 -12.15
C GLY A 349 14.89 -3.22 -12.93
N ARG A 350 15.52 -2.88 -14.05
CA ARG A 350 16.12 -3.84 -14.99
C ARG A 350 17.55 -3.47 -15.35
N THR A 351 18.35 -4.48 -15.70
CA THR A 351 19.79 -4.30 -15.92
C THR A 351 20.06 -3.18 -16.92
N PRO A 352 21.10 -2.36 -16.70
CA PRO A 352 21.43 -1.24 -17.60
C PRO A 352 21.76 -1.67 -19.01
N LYS A 353 22.42 -2.82 -19.15
CA LYS A 353 22.80 -3.39 -20.44
C LYS A 353 21.77 -4.44 -20.86
N ILE A 354 21.38 -4.40 -22.13
CA ILE A 354 20.58 -5.45 -22.78
C ILE A 354 21.38 -6.76 -22.81
N ASN A 355 20.73 -7.86 -22.45
CA ASN A 355 21.32 -9.19 -22.43
C ASN A 355 21.34 -9.84 -23.84
N GLY A 356 21.92 -11.04 -23.96
CA GLY A 356 22.12 -11.72 -25.24
C GLY A 356 20.82 -12.11 -25.98
N THR A 357 19.68 -12.15 -25.28
CA THR A 357 18.36 -12.43 -25.84
C THR A 357 17.61 -11.14 -26.23
N GLY A 358 18.17 -9.95 -25.96
CA GLY A 358 17.48 -8.71 -26.28
C GLY A 358 16.44 -8.31 -25.22
N GLY A 359 16.56 -8.85 -24.00
CA GLY A 359 15.84 -8.41 -22.81
C GLY A 359 16.76 -7.74 -21.78
N ARG A 360 16.29 -7.64 -20.54
CA ARG A 360 17.06 -7.15 -19.38
C ARG A 360 16.78 -8.02 -18.16
N ASP A 361 17.80 -8.19 -17.31
CA ASP A 361 17.71 -9.03 -16.12
C ASP A 361 17.35 -8.21 -14.86
N HIS A 362 17.19 -8.87 -13.71
CA HIS A 362 16.78 -8.21 -12.45
C HIS A 362 17.81 -7.17 -11.99
N TRP A 363 17.32 -6.00 -11.57
CA TRP A 363 18.20 -4.91 -11.14
C TRP A 363 17.58 -4.04 -10.06
N PRO A 364 17.81 -4.35 -8.77
CA PRO A 364 17.28 -3.58 -7.65
C PRO A 364 18.10 -2.33 -7.33
N ARG A 365 19.26 -2.16 -7.96
CA ARG A 365 20.22 -1.09 -7.63
C ARG A 365 19.73 0.29 -8.05
N VAL A 366 18.90 0.39 -9.08
CA VAL A 366 18.20 1.63 -9.41
C VAL A 366 16.93 1.34 -10.20
N PHE A 367 15.87 2.08 -9.90
CA PHE A 367 14.60 2.06 -10.62
C PHE A 367 13.79 3.32 -10.37
N SER A 368 12.61 3.39 -11.00
CA SER A 368 11.75 4.57 -10.94
C SER A 368 10.37 4.26 -10.36
N VAL A 369 9.83 5.21 -9.60
CA VAL A 369 8.47 5.21 -9.06
C VAL A 369 7.77 6.51 -9.47
N GLY A 370 6.50 6.41 -9.85
CA GLY A 370 5.65 7.56 -10.18
C GLY A 370 4.66 7.83 -9.05
N LEU A 371 4.55 9.08 -8.63
CA LEU A 371 3.61 9.55 -7.61
C LEU A 371 2.75 10.70 -8.18
N ALA A 372 1.50 10.82 -7.74
CA ALA A 372 0.65 11.96 -8.05
C ALA A 372 -0.35 12.21 -6.93
N GLY A 373 -0.61 13.48 -6.61
CA GLY A 373 -1.63 13.86 -5.64
C GLY A 373 -1.26 13.61 -4.18
N GLY A 374 -2.25 13.70 -3.30
CA GLY A 374 -2.10 13.43 -1.86
C GLY A 374 -1.04 14.28 -1.17
N GLY A 375 -0.79 15.51 -1.64
CA GLY A 375 0.22 16.43 -1.12
C GLY A 375 1.64 16.25 -1.66
N VAL A 376 1.85 15.38 -2.65
CA VAL A 376 3.11 15.31 -3.42
C VAL A 376 3.18 16.48 -4.41
N GLN A 377 4.39 17.01 -4.62
CA GLN A 377 4.62 18.09 -5.56
C GLN A 377 4.21 17.70 -6.99
N ARG A 378 3.78 18.68 -7.76
CA ARG A 378 3.38 18.51 -9.16
C ARG A 378 4.54 18.89 -10.06
N GLY A 379 4.83 18.07 -11.08
CA GLY A 379 5.81 18.38 -12.11
C GLY A 379 7.28 18.25 -11.68
N LEU A 380 7.57 17.40 -10.69
CA LEU A 380 8.91 17.19 -10.16
C LEU A 380 9.52 15.88 -10.70
N VAL A 381 10.82 15.92 -10.99
CA VAL A 381 11.64 14.71 -11.12
C VAL A 381 12.64 14.75 -9.97
N HIS A 382 12.57 13.77 -9.08
CA HIS A 382 13.42 13.68 -7.90
C HIS A 382 14.51 12.62 -8.08
N GLY A 383 15.73 13.01 -7.71
CA GLY A 383 16.94 12.23 -7.91
C GLY A 383 17.23 11.91 -9.38
N SER A 384 18.32 11.19 -9.59
CA SER A 384 18.73 10.74 -10.91
C SER A 384 19.47 9.42 -10.82
N SER A 385 19.44 8.65 -11.91
CA SER A 385 20.38 7.54 -12.10
C SER A 385 21.51 7.96 -13.05
N ASP A 386 22.63 7.25 -12.97
CA ASP A 386 23.84 7.54 -13.73
C ASP A 386 23.62 7.57 -15.27
N ALA A 387 24.66 7.92 -16.01
CA ALA A 387 24.61 8.05 -17.47
C ALA A 387 24.16 6.77 -18.20
N LEU A 388 24.31 5.60 -17.59
CA LEU A 388 23.93 4.28 -18.12
C LEU A 388 22.64 3.73 -17.50
N GLY A 389 22.14 4.35 -16.44
CA GLY A 389 21.03 3.87 -15.63
C GLY A 389 21.40 2.69 -14.73
N GLY A 390 22.64 2.63 -14.25
CA GLY A 390 23.21 1.60 -13.38
C GLY A 390 22.90 1.79 -11.91
N GLU A 391 23.22 2.96 -11.39
CA GLU A 391 23.06 3.31 -9.97
C GLU A 391 22.35 4.65 -9.82
N PRO A 392 21.83 4.97 -8.63
CA PRO A 392 21.46 6.33 -8.27
C PRO A 392 22.71 7.22 -8.29
N GLU A 393 22.64 8.34 -8.99
CA GLU A 393 23.69 9.37 -9.02
C GLU A 393 23.38 10.45 -7.96
N GLU A 394 22.11 10.86 -7.87
CA GLU A 394 21.65 11.90 -6.96
C GLU A 394 20.42 11.43 -6.17
N ASP A 395 20.39 11.82 -4.89
CA ASP A 395 19.26 11.65 -3.97
C ASP A 395 18.68 10.23 -3.98
N MET A 396 19.49 9.22 -3.62
CA MET A 396 19.02 7.84 -3.50
C MET A 396 17.84 7.74 -2.52
N VAL A 397 16.81 7.02 -2.92
CA VAL A 397 15.59 6.79 -2.12
C VAL A 397 15.45 5.30 -1.80
N GLY A 398 15.39 4.99 -0.50
CA GLY A 398 15.11 3.66 0.01
C GLY A 398 13.61 3.31 -0.05
N ILE A 399 13.30 2.04 0.13
CA ILE A 399 11.90 1.58 0.21
C ILE A 399 11.24 2.08 1.50
N GLU A 400 12.00 2.08 2.58
CA GLU A 400 11.64 2.59 3.89
C GLU A 400 11.28 4.09 3.85
N ASP A 401 12.00 4.88 3.05
CA ASP A 401 11.74 6.32 2.88
C ASP A 401 10.43 6.56 2.12
N LEU A 402 10.21 5.79 1.05
CA LEU A 402 8.95 5.83 0.30
C LEU A 402 7.77 5.44 1.20
N ALA A 403 7.87 4.33 1.92
CA ALA A 403 6.83 3.85 2.83
C ALA A 403 6.53 4.88 3.93
N THR A 404 7.56 5.41 4.59
CA THR A 404 7.43 6.45 5.62
C THR A 404 6.73 7.68 5.08
N THR A 405 7.06 8.10 3.86
CA THR A 405 6.44 9.24 3.19
C THR A 405 4.96 8.99 2.88
N VAL A 406 4.60 7.80 2.42
CA VAL A 406 3.19 7.42 2.17
C VAL A 406 2.38 7.45 3.47
N TYR A 407 2.87 6.82 4.54
CA TYR A 407 2.21 6.84 5.85
C TYR A 407 2.08 8.27 6.40
N ASN A 408 3.15 9.07 6.28
CA ASN A 408 3.15 10.47 6.66
C ASN A 408 2.01 11.24 5.96
N GLN A 409 1.83 11.05 4.64
CA GLN A 409 0.74 11.71 3.91
C GLN A 409 -0.65 11.25 4.34
N LEU A 410 -0.80 10.02 4.84
CA LEU A 410 -2.04 9.50 5.43
C LEU A 410 -2.25 9.93 6.89
N GLY A 411 -1.26 10.58 7.52
CA GLY A 411 -1.32 10.96 8.94
C GLY A 411 -0.94 9.82 9.90
N ILE A 412 -0.39 8.73 9.36
CA ILE A 412 0.13 7.59 10.14
C ILE A 412 1.59 7.87 10.48
N THR A 413 1.95 7.66 11.75
CA THR A 413 3.32 7.85 12.25
C THR A 413 4.14 6.60 11.96
N GLY A 414 5.19 6.71 11.13
CA GLY A 414 5.94 5.56 10.60
C GLY A 414 6.72 4.76 11.66
N ASP A 415 7.25 5.44 12.67
CA ASP A 415 7.95 4.82 13.81
C ASP A 415 6.99 4.35 14.92
N LYS A 416 5.67 4.35 14.67
CA LYS A 416 4.70 3.77 15.60
C LYS A 416 4.90 2.27 15.70
N GLU A 417 4.99 1.76 16.92
CA GLU A 417 5.07 0.33 17.18
C GLU A 417 3.68 -0.34 17.16
N LEU A 418 3.55 -1.40 16.37
CA LEU A 418 2.44 -2.35 16.37
C LEU A 418 2.87 -3.64 17.07
N MET A 419 1.93 -4.31 17.73
CA MET A 419 2.22 -5.54 18.46
C MET A 419 2.17 -6.74 17.53
N SER A 420 3.27 -7.48 17.48
CA SER A 420 3.38 -8.77 16.80
C SER A 420 3.24 -9.92 17.80
N PRO A 421 3.03 -11.18 17.34
CA PRO A 421 2.87 -12.33 18.22
C PRO A 421 3.98 -12.45 19.27
N GLY A 422 3.59 -12.74 20.52
CA GLY A 422 4.51 -12.79 21.65
C GLY A 422 4.85 -11.42 22.25
N ASP A 423 3.95 -10.45 22.11
CA ASP A 423 4.06 -9.08 22.68
C ASP A 423 5.33 -8.34 22.25
N ARG A 424 5.78 -8.59 21.02
CA ARG A 424 6.96 -7.93 20.47
C ARG A 424 6.53 -6.67 19.68
N PRO A 425 6.91 -5.46 20.14
CA PRO A 425 6.65 -4.24 19.40
C PRO A 425 7.52 -4.17 18.14
N ILE A 426 6.91 -3.77 17.02
CA ILE A 426 7.57 -3.61 15.73
C ILE A 426 7.08 -2.30 15.11
N GLU A 427 8.00 -1.44 14.68
CA GLU A 427 7.67 -0.16 14.04
C GLU A 427 6.88 -0.39 12.75
N ILE A 428 6.01 0.55 12.35
CA ILE A 428 5.29 0.46 11.07
C ILE A 428 6.28 0.51 9.90
N VAL A 429 7.35 1.30 10.03
CA VAL A 429 8.52 1.31 9.15
C VAL A 429 9.78 1.42 10.02
N ASP A 430 10.77 0.58 9.74
CA ASP A 430 12.07 0.63 10.41
C ASP A 430 13.04 1.56 9.64
N GLY A 431 13.42 2.67 10.27
CA GLY A 431 14.53 3.53 9.82
C GLY A 431 14.29 4.44 8.61
N GLY A 432 13.07 4.57 8.11
CA GLY A 432 12.76 5.44 6.97
C GLY A 432 12.63 6.92 7.32
N ARG A 433 13.07 7.80 6.41
CA ARG A 433 12.87 9.26 6.52
C ARG A 433 11.71 9.74 5.65
N ILE A 434 11.10 10.86 6.03
CA ILE A 434 10.12 11.55 5.20
C ILE A 434 10.88 12.27 4.07
N LEU A 435 10.44 12.08 2.83
CA LEU A 435 10.97 12.76 1.65
C LEU A 435 10.35 14.16 1.53
N ASP A 436 10.75 15.09 2.39
CA ASP A 436 10.24 16.47 2.38
C ASP A 436 10.49 17.19 1.05
N GLU A 437 11.49 16.75 0.29
CA GLU A 437 11.87 17.32 -1.00
C GLU A 437 10.77 17.15 -2.07
N ILE A 438 9.97 16.09 -1.95
CA ILE A 438 8.89 15.78 -2.90
C ILE A 438 7.51 16.20 -2.41
N LEU A 439 7.39 16.73 -1.19
CA LEU A 439 6.11 17.13 -0.60
C LEU A 439 5.86 18.63 -0.78
N VAL A 440 4.59 19.01 -0.95
CA VAL A 440 4.20 20.42 -0.99
C VAL A 440 4.47 21.04 0.39
N LYS A 441 5.35 22.04 0.44
CA LYS A 441 5.63 22.76 1.69
C LYS A 441 4.35 23.48 2.16
N LYS A 442 3.97 23.27 3.41
CA LYS A 442 2.93 24.09 4.05
C LYS A 442 3.45 25.53 4.11
N ALA A 443 2.71 26.44 3.48
CA ALA A 443 3.00 27.87 3.48
C ALA A 443 2.86 28.47 4.89
#